data_AF-A0AAW1X001-F1
#
_entry.id   AF-A0AAW1X001-F1
#
_cell.length_a   1.000
_cell.length_b   1.000
_cell.length_c   1.000
_cell.angle_alpha   90.00
_cell.angle_beta   90.00
_cell.angle_gamma   90.00
#
_symmetry.space_group_name_H-M   'P 1'
#
loop_
_entity.id
_entity.type
_entity.pdbx_description
1 polymer ?
#
loop_
_entity_poly.entity_id
_entity_poly.type
_entity_poly.pdbx_seq_one_letter_code
_entity_poly.pdbx_strand_id
1 'polypeptide(L)'
;MEKGKLIALDDRWVSIAIDNLESFGDVGYLDFKFLAQVLPHCSKDQLIHIEKSTKDKDLSPITDKLWKKFFEREFGVKATDEVIEKMKEKKASCKWSELYQTKLKRVEEAENKVGERLKRLYQKEEARKQSRQVRVLDKVPSTSTSNKRSCGGSKLMDKARKEYMKCLEVRNIQAMKMKASVFKKPRSIQAMKAF
;
A
#
# COMPACT_ATOMS: atom_id res chain seq x y z
N MET A 1 -18.23 -65.33 -15.18
CA MET A 1 -18.35 -64.14 -14.31
C MET A 1 -17.43 -64.35 -13.12
N GLU A 2 -16.16 -64.02 -13.29
CA GLU A 2 -15.20 -64.05 -12.18
C GLU A 2 -15.41 -62.83 -11.32
N LYS A 3 -15.74 -63.05 -10.04
CA LYS A 3 -15.73 -62.01 -9.03
C LYS A 3 -14.27 -61.61 -8.86
N GLY A 4 -13.90 -60.47 -9.45
CA GLY A 4 -12.57 -59.91 -9.36
C GLY A 4 -12.10 -59.94 -7.91
N LYS A 5 -10.99 -60.64 -7.67
CA LYS A 5 -10.24 -60.57 -6.41
C LYS A 5 -10.07 -59.10 -6.09
N LEU A 6 -10.70 -58.64 -5.02
CA LEU A 6 -10.33 -57.40 -4.36
C LEU A 6 -8.88 -57.60 -3.92
N ILE A 7 -7.94 -57.07 -4.70
CA ILE A 7 -6.55 -56.97 -4.29
C ILE A 7 -6.61 -56.16 -2.99
N ALA A 8 -6.33 -56.82 -1.87
CA ALA A 8 -6.06 -56.11 -0.63
C ALA A 8 -4.93 -55.15 -0.96
N LEU A 9 -5.22 -53.85 -0.90
CA LEU A 9 -4.25 -52.80 -1.12
C LEU A 9 -3.06 -53.07 -0.20
N ASP A 10 -1.92 -53.41 -0.79
CA ASP A 10 -0.70 -53.67 -0.04
C ASP A 10 -0.36 -52.37 0.71
N ASP A 11 -0.29 -52.41 2.04
CA ASP A 11 -0.02 -51.24 2.90
C ASP A 11 1.27 -50.50 2.48
N ARG A 12 2.17 -51.22 1.82
CA ARG A 12 3.39 -50.70 1.22
C ARG A 12 3.13 -49.66 0.12
N TRP A 13 2.16 -49.88 -0.76
CA TRP A 13 1.81 -48.91 -1.82
C TRP A 13 1.16 -47.66 -1.24
N VAL A 14 0.33 -47.82 -0.21
CA VAL A 14 -0.28 -46.69 0.51
C VAL A 14 0.80 -45.85 1.18
N SER A 15 1.79 -46.48 1.81
CA SER A 15 2.91 -45.78 2.46
C SER A 15 3.75 -45.00 1.44
N ILE A 16 4.14 -45.64 0.33
CA ILE A 16 4.90 -44.98 -0.75
C ILE A 16 4.09 -43.83 -1.36
N ALA A 17 2.78 -43.99 -1.52
CA ALA A 17 1.90 -42.94 -2.01
C ALA A 17 1.84 -41.75 -1.07
N ILE A 18 1.77 -41.99 0.25
CA ILE A 18 1.82 -40.94 1.27
C ILE A 18 3.16 -40.20 1.20
N ASP A 19 4.27 -40.92 1.06
CA ASP A 19 5.61 -40.30 0.98
C ASP A 19 5.79 -39.45 -0.28
N ASN A 20 5.10 -39.79 -1.38
CA ASN A 20 5.22 -39.10 -2.67
C ASN A 20 4.03 -38.18 -2.99
N LEU A 21 3.27 -37.78 -1.98
CA LEU A 21 2.05 -36.96 -2.09
C LEU A 21 2.23 -35.66 -2.89
N GLU A 22 3.42 -35.07 -2.85
CA GLU A 22 3.74 -33.83 -3.57
C GLU A 22 3.78 -34.01 -5.10
N SER A 23 4.01 -35.23 -5.58
CA SER A 23 4.05 -35.56 -7.01
C SER A 23 2.70 -36.01 -7.57
N PHE A 24 1.64 -36.04 -6.76
CA PHE A 24 0.32 -36.45 -7.23
C PHE A 24 -0.27 -35.40 -8.17
N GLY A 25 -0.39 -35.76 -9.44
CA GLY A 25 -1.05 -34.96 -10.47
C GLY A 25 -2.53 -35.35 -10.63
N ASP A 26 -2.91 -35.74 -11.85
CA ASP A 26 -4.24 -36.28 -12.12
C ASP A 26 -4.40 -37.64 -11.45
N VAL A 27 -5.51 -37.82 -10.72
CA VAL A 27 -5.82 -39.01 -9.94
C VAL A 27 -7.14 -39.66 -10.38
N GLY A 28 -7.70 -39.21 -11.51
CA GLY A 28 -8.97 -39.70 -12.04
C GLY A 28 -8.98 -41.20 -12.32
N TYR A 29 -7.83 -41.77 -12.68
CA TYR A 29 -7.69 -43.20 -12.98
C TYR A 29 -7.63 -44.11 -11.74
N LEU A 30 -7.43 -43.56 -10.54
CA LEU A 30 -7.31 -44.37 -9.32
C LEU A 30 -8.67 -44.73 -8.70
N ASP A 31 -8.69 -45.85 -7.98
CA ASP A 31 -9.87 -46.34 -7.28
C ASP A 31 -10.18 -45.48 -6.04
N PHE A 32 -11.47 -45.21 -5.81
CA PHE A 32 -11.95 -44.41 -4.69
C PHE A 32 -11.52 -45.00 -3.32
N LYS A 33 -11.38 -46.33 -3.21
CA LYS A 33 -10.91 -46.97 -1.97
C LYS A 33 -9.46 -46.61 -1.65
N PHE A 34 -8.60 -46.57 -2.66
CA PHE A 34 -7.20 -46.14 -2.50
C PHE A 34 -7.12 -44.66 -2.13
N LEU A 35 -7.84 -43.82 -2.88
CA LEU A 35 -7.94 -42.38 -2.60
C LEU A 35 -8.46 -42.11 -1.17
N ALA A 36 -9.41 -42.90 -0.67
CA ALA A 36 -9.93 -42.76 0.69
C ALA A 36 -8.88 -43.05 1.78
N GLN A 37 -7.84 -43.82 1.48
CA GLN A 37 -6.74 -44.12 2.41
C GLN A 37 -5.61 -43.08 2.31
N VAL A 38 -5.27 -42.62 1.11
CA VAL A 38 -4.15 -41.69 0.89
C VAL A 38 -4.55 -40.23 1.14
N LEU A 39 -5.72 -39.79 0.65
CA LEU A 39 -6.14 -38.39 0.72
C LEU A 39 -6.26 -37.79 2.14
N PRO A 40 -6.62 -38.55 3.19
CA PRO A 40 -6.61 -38.02 4.55
C PRO A 40 -5.24 -37.54 5.05
N HIS A 41 -4.15 -38.01 4.45
CA HIS A 41 -2.79 -37.61 4.80
C HIS A 41 -2.29 -36.41 3.98
N CYS A 42 -3.04 -35.97 2.96
CA CYS A 42 -2.71 -34.78 2.19
C CYS A 42 -2.69 -33.52 3.05
N SER A 43 -1.78 -32.61 2.73
CA SER A 43 -1.93 -31.20 3.07
C SER A 43 -3.04 -30.56 2.24
N LYS A 44 -3.57 -29.43 2.71
CA LYS A 44 -4.57 -28.64 1.98
C LYS A 44 -4.10 -28.27 0.58
N ASP A 45 -2.87 -27.77 0.47
CA ASP A 45 -2.35 -27.26 -0.81
C ASP A 45 -2.17 -28.38 -1.83
N GLN A 46 -1.78 -29.57 -1.35
CA GLN A 46 -1.73 -30.79 -2.15
C GLN A 46 -3.13 -31.20 -2.62
N LEU A 47 -4.13 -31.13 -1.75
CA LEU A 47 -5.52 -31.44 -2.12
C LEU A 47 -6.04 -30.48 -3.20
N ILE A 48 -5.73 -29.17 -3.09
CA ILE A 48 -6.05 -28.18 -4.12
C ILE A 48 -5.37 -28.52 -5.44
N HIS A 49 -4.10 -28.93 -5.41
CA HIS A 49 -3.36 -29.29 -6.61
C HIS A 49 -4.00 -30.50 -7.31
N ILE A 50 -4.29 -31.56 -6.55
CA ILE A 50 -4.97 -32.76 -7.03
C ILE A 50 -6.34 -32.44 -7.66
N GLU A 51 -7.15 -31.62 -7.00
CA GLU A 51 -8.49 -31.24 -7.49
C GLU A 51 -8.42 -30.37 -8.75
N LYS A 52 -7.36 -29.55 -8.91
CA LYS A 52 -7.13 -28.78 -10.14
C LYS A 52 -6.58 -29.62 -11.30
N SER A 53 -5.76 -30.63 -10.98
CA SER A 53 -5.15 -31.53 -11.96
C SER A 53 -6.14 -32.57 -12.47
N THR A 54 -7.08 -33.01 -11.64
CA THR A 54 -8.12 -33.99 -12.00
C THR A 54 -9.31 -33.29 -12.64
N LYS A 55 -9.51 -33.46 -13.96
CA LYS A 55 -10.60 -32.79 -14.71
C LYS A 55 -11.82 -33.67 -14.97
N ASP A 56 -11.62 -34.99 -14.99
CA ASP A 56 -12.60 -35.91 -15.57
C ASP A 56 -13.43 -36.68 -14.52
N LYS A 57 -13.07 -36.60 -13.23
CA LYS A 57 -13.70 -37.39 -12.17
C LYS A 57 -14.01 -36.55 -10.93
N ASP A 58 -15.27 -36.58 -10.52
CA ASP A 58 -15.73 -35.92 -9.29
C ASP A 58 -15.19 -36.65 -8.05
N LEU A 59 -14.25 -36.01 -7.35
CA LEU A 59 -13.70 -36.50 -6.08
C LEU A 59 -14.53 -36.09 -4.85
N SER A 60 -15.61 -35.31 -5.06
CA SER A 60 -16.52 -34.75 -4.03
C SER A 60 -16.86 -35.72 -2.89
N PRO A 61 -17.20 -37.01 -3.13
CA PRO A 61 -17.62 -37.92 -2.05
C PRO A 61 -16.56 -38.14 -0.95
N ILE A 62 -15.28 -38.03 -1.31
CA ILE A 62 -14.15 -38.19 -0.39
C ILE A 62 -13.65 -36.81 0.04
N THR A 63 -13.52 -35.88 -0.89
CA THR A 63 -12.90 -34.58 -0.64
C THR A 63 -13.78 -33.66 0.20
N ASP A 64 -15.11 -33.71 0.09
CA ASP A 64 -15.99 -32.84 0.91
C ASP A 64 -15.79 -33.06 2.42
N LYS A 65 -15.58 -34.32 2.84
CA LYS A 65 -15.30 -34.64 4.25
C LYS A 65 -13.95 -34.08 4.71
N LEU A 66 -12.96 -34.10 3.83
CA LEU A 66 -11.63 -33.55 4.10
C LEU A 66 -11.67 -32.02 4.14
N TRP A 67 -12.35 -31.40 3.18
CA TRP A 67 -12.55 -29.96 3.13
C TRP A 67 -13.25 -29.42 4.37
N LYS A 68 -14.25 -30.13 4.90
CA LYS A 68 -14.88 -29.79 6.18
C LYS A 68 -13.87 -29.79 7.34
N LYS A 69 -13.01 -30.81 7.43
CA LYS A 69 -11.96 -30.88 8.48
C LYS A 69 -10.92 -29.77 8.34
N PHE A 70 -10.51 -29.43 7.12
CA PHE A 70 -9.59 -28.32 6.89
C PHE A 70 -10.22 -26.98 7.27
N PHE A 71 -11.49 -26.77 6.92
CA PHE A 71 -12.22 -25.55 7.28
C PHE A 71 -12.32 -25.39 8.79
N GLU A 72 -12.63 -26.47 9.52
CA GLU A 72 -12.68 -26.48 10.98
C GLU A 72 -11.30 -26.20 11.61
N ARG A 73 -10.23 -26.75 11.04
CA ARG A 73 -8.86 -26.53 11.53
C ARG A 73 -8.42 -25.07 11.37
N GLU A 74 -8.71 -24.44 10.24
CA GLU A 74 -8.22 -23.07 9.96
C GLU A 74 -9.12 -21.97 10.53
N PHE A 75 -10.44 -22.16 10.47
CA PHE A 75 -11.40 -21.14 10.88
C PHE A 75 -12.08 -21.43 12.22
N GLY A 76 -11.86 -22.62 12.76
CA GLY A 76 -12.44 -23.07 14.02
C GLY A 76 -13.83 -23.68 13.88
N VAL A 77 -14.25 -24.35 14.96
CA VAL A 77 -15.53 -25.07 15.04
C VAL A 77 -16.72 -24.11 14.92
N LYS A 78 -16.68 -22.96 15.63
CA LYS A 78 -17.76 -21.97 15.61
C LYS A 78 -18.11 -21.49 14.21
N ALA A 79 -17.10 -21.15 13.42
CA ALA A 79 -17.32 -20.67 12.05
C ALA A 79 -17.82 -21.79 11.12
N THR A 80 -17.50 -23.04 11.43
CA THR A 80 -17.99 -24.21 10.70
C THR A 80 -19.47 -24.44 10.99
N ASP A 81 -19.86 -24.37 12.27
CA ASP A 81 -21.24 -24.52 12.71
C ASP A 81 -22.14 -23.44 12.11
N GLU A 82 -21.71 -22.17 12.11
CA GLU A 82 -22.43 -21.07 11.45
C GLU A 82 -22.69 -21.34 9.95
N VAL A 83 -21.73 -21.95 9.25
CA VAL A 83 -21.87 -22.28 7.83
C VAL A 83 -22.86 -23.42 7.65
N ILE A 84 -22.80 -24.45 8.52
CA ILE A 84 -23.76 -25.57 8.51
C ILE A 84 -25.17 -25.08 8.79
N GLU A 85 -25.35 -24.16 9.75
CA GLU A 85 -26.65 -23.55 10.06
C GLU A 85 -27.18 -22.77 8.87
N LYS A 86 -26.37 -21.89 8.26
CA LYS A 86 -26.75 -21.14 7.05
C LYS A 86 -27.11 -22.05 5.87
N MET A 87 -26.43 -23.18 5.73
CA MET A 87 -26.75 -24.19 4.70
C MET A 87 -28.10 -24.84 4.97
N LYS A 88 -28.39 -25.21 6.24
CA LYS A 88 -29.67 -25.79 6.65
C LYS A 88 -30.82 -24.82 6.43
N GLU A 89 -30.65 -23.55 6.81
CA GLU A 89 -31.64 -22.49 6.62
C GLU A 89 -31.98 -22.28 5.14
N LYS A 90 -30.96 -22.23 4.29
CA LYS A 90 -31.12 -21.98 2.85
C LYS A 90 -31.46 -23.23 2.04
N LYS A 91 -31.52 -24.41 2.67
CA LYS A 91 -31.68 -25.73 2.02
C LYS A 91 -30.73 -25.92 0.82
N ALA A 92 -29.53 -25.37 0.90
CA ALA A 92 -28.55 -25.41 -0.18
C ALA A 92 -27.41 -26.36 0.16
N SER A 93 -27.17 -27.35 -0.69
CA SER A 93 -25.99 -28.21 -0.62
C SER A 93 -24.85 -27.56 -1.43
N CYS A 94 -24.04 -26.72 -0.78
CA CYS A 94 -22.81 -26.21 -1.40
C CYS A 94 -21.64 -27.14 -1.12
N LYS A 95 -20.69 -27.22 -2.06
CA LYS A 95 -19.43 -27.95 -1.88
C LYS A 95 -18.56 -27.24 -0.85
N TRP A 96 -17.89 -28.00 0.03
CA TRP A 96 -17.04 -27.41 1.06
C TRP A 96 -15.79 -26.75 0.47
N SER A 97 -15.29 -27.26 -0.66
CA SER A 97 -14.16 -26.68 -1.40
C SER A 97 -14.44 -25.25 -1.86
N GLU A 98 -15.63 -25.00 -2.41
CA GLU A 98 -16.05 -23.69 -2.91
C GLU A 98 -16.25 -22.67 -1.79
N LEU A 99 -16.86 -23.10 -0.67
CA LEU A 99 -17.00 -22.27 0.53
C LEU A 99 -15.63 -21.85 1.07
N TYR A 100 -14.70 -22.80 1.12
CA TYR A 100 -13.36 -22.57 1.59
C TYR A 100 -12.63 -21.54 0.71
N GLN A 101 -12.65 -21.70 -0.61
CA GLN A 101 -12.06 -20.74 -1.54
C GLN A 101 -12.69 -19.35 -1.45
N THR A 102 -14.03 -19.29 -1.34
CA THR A 102 -14.75 -18.02 -1.22
C THR A 102 -14.36 -17.30 0.09
N LYS A 103 -14.20 -18.03 1.18
CA LYS A 103 -13.79 -17.47 2.46
C LYS A 103 -12.33 -16.99 2.44
N LEU A 104 -11.43 -17.75 1.81
CA LEU A 104 -10.05 -17.32 1.61
C LEU A 104 -9.97 -15.99 0.85
N LYS A 105 -10.70 -15.86 -0.27
CA LYS A 105 -10.75 -14.60 -1.05
C LYS A 105 -11.21 -13.42 -0.19
N ARG A 106 -12.20 -13.62 0.68
CA ARG A 106 -12.68 -12.57 1.60
C ARG A 106 -11.62 -12.15 2.62
N VAL A 107 -10.84 -13.11 3.14
CA VAL A 107 -9.74 -12.82 4.06
C VAL A 107 -8.64 -12.04 3.35
N GLU A 108 -8.21 -12.51 2.18
CA GLU A 108 -7.19 -11.84 1.35
C GLU A 108 -7.61 -10.41 0.97
N GLU A 109 -8.87 -10.20 0.57
CA GLU A 109 -9.41 -8.86 0.31
C GLU A 109 -9.39 -7.96 1.55
N ALA A 110 -9.68 -8.50 2.73
CA ALA A 110 -9.64 -7.75 3.98
C ALA A 110 -8.21 -7.36 4.35
N GLU A 111 -7.26 -8.28 4.21
CA GLU A 111 -5.83 -8.04 4.42
C GLU A 111 -5.30 -6.99 3.45
N ASN A 112 -5.63 -7.11 2.16
CA ASN A 112 -5.26 -6.13 1.14
C ASN A 112 -5.81 -4.73 1.45
N LYS A 113 -7.07 -4.61 1.89
CA LYS A 113 -7.65 -3.32 2.30
C LYS A 113 -6.92 -2.71 3.49
N VAL A 114 -6.53 -3.52 4.48
CA VAL A 114 -5.75 -3.05 5.64
C VAL A 114 -4.35 -2.62 5.20
N GLY A 115 -3.70 -3.41 4.34
CA GLY A 115 -2.39 -3.10 3.77
C GLY A 115 -2.40 -1.80 2.96
N GLU A 116 -3.41 -1.59 2.11
CA GLU A 116 -3.59 -0.35 1.37
C GLU A 116 -3.81 0.85 2.29
N ARG A 117 -4.65 0.69 3.33
CA ARG A 117 -4.88 1.75 4.31
C ARG A 117 -3.59 2.15 5.00
N LEU A 118 -2.79 1.16 5.41
CA LEU A 118 -1.50 1.39 6.04
C LEU A 118 -0.52 2.11 5.10
N LYS A 119 -0.42 1.65 3.84
CA LYS A 119 0.39 2.29 2.81
C LYS A 119 0.02 3.76 2.59
N ARG A 120 -1.28 4.07 2.54
CA ARG A 120 -1.78 5.45 2.40
C ARG A 120 -1.39 6.32 3.60
N LEU A 121 -1.39 5.78 4.82
CA LEU A 121 -0.98 6.52 6.02
C LEU A 121 0.52 6.88 5.98
N TYR A 122 1.37 5.93 5.58
CA TYR A 122 2.81 6.19 5.42
C TYR A 122 3.10 7.24 4.35
N GLN A 123 2.47 7.13 3.18
CA GLN A 123 2.61 8.12 2.11
C GLN A 123 2.17 9.52 2.55
N LYS A 124 1.08 9.61 3.32
CA LYS A 124 0.60 10.89 3.86
C LYS A 124 1.60 11.51 4.84
N GLU A 125 2.17 10.72 5.73
CA GLU A 125 3.20 11.20 6.66
C GLU A 125 4.51 11.57 5.94
N GLU A 126 4.91 10.81 4.93
CA GLU A 126 6.08 11.15 4.12
C GLU A 126 5.87 12.47 3.38
N ALA A 127 4.72 12.69 2.74
CA ALA A 127 4.39 13.96 2.09
C ALA A 127 4.36 15.13 3.09
N ARG A 128 3.89 14.88 4.32
CA ARG A 128 3.92 15.88 5.42
C ARG A 128 5.35 16.23 5.83
N LYS A 129 6.26 15.24 5.88
CA LYS A 129 7.68 15.48 6.15
C LYS A 129 8.36 16.22 4.99
N GLN A 130 8.15 15.76 3.76
CA GLN A 130 8.72 16.38 2.55
C GLN A 130 8.24 17.82 2.32
N SER A 131 7.00 18.15 2.70
CA SER A 131 6.49 19.53 2.61
C SER A 131 7.10 20.48 3.66
N ARG A 132 7.60 19.94 4.78
CA ARG A 132 8.31 20.70 5.83
C ARG A 132 9.82 20.74 5.61
N GLN A 133 10.34 19.90 4.73
CA GLN A 133 11.76 19.84 4.44
C GLN A 133 12.20 21.07 3.65
N VAL A 134 13.23 21.76 4.16
CA VAL A 134 13.88 22.86 3.45
C VAL A 134 14.55 22.30 2.21
N ARG A 135 14.13 22.76 1.04
CA ARG A 135 14.76 22.40 -0.24
C ARG A 135 15.77 23.48 -0.60
N VAL A 136 17.02 23.08 -0.87
CA VAL A 136 18.02 23.96 -1.46
C VAL A 136 17.60 24.19 -2.92
N LEU A 137 17.44 25.45 -3.29
CA LEU A 137 17.06 25.85 -4.64
C LEU A 137 18.34 26.08 -5.46
N ASP A 138 18.57 25.28 -6.50
CA ASP A 138 19.71 25.46 -7.43
C ASP A 138 19.55 26.71 -8.31
N LYS A 139 18.32 27.17 -8.48
CA LYS A 139 17.99 28.41 -9.18
C LYS A 139 17.30 29.35 -8.20
N VAL A 140 17.81 30.57 -8.10
CA VAL A 140 17.07 31.68 -7.46
C VAL A 140 15.68 31.69 -8.10
N PRO A 141 14.58 31.63 -7.31
CA PRO A 141 13.24 31.67 -7.88
C PRO A 141 13.16 32.90 -8.78
N SER A 142 12.73 32.72 -10.02
CA SER A 142 12.66 33.83 -10.95
C SER A 142 11.78 34.90 -10.31
N THR A 143 12.39 36.02 -9.97
CA THR A 143 11.65 37.22 -9.61
C THR A 143 11.00 37.69 -10.90
N SER A 144 9.85 37.12 -11.26
CA SER A 144 8.98 37.70 -12.28
C SER A 144 8.38 38.96 -11.65
N THR A 145 9.17 40.03 -11.70
CA THR A 145 8.86 41.34 -11.14
C THR A 145 7.82 42.04 -12.02
N SER A 146 6.60 41.51 -12.02
CA SER A 146 5.36 42.24 -12.29
C SER A 146 4.43 42.25 -11.08
N ASN A 147 4.69 41.41 -10.07
CA ASN A 147 4.00 41.51 -8.78
C ASN A 147 4.82 42.35 -7.79
N LYS A 148 4.54 43.66 -7.76
CA LYS A 148 4.79 44.52 -6.59
C LYS A 148 3.95 44.06 -5.41
N ARG A 149 4.24 42.88 -4.86
CA ARG A 149 3.80 42.53 -3.50
C ARG A 149 4.83 43.13 -2.56
N SER A 150 4.60 44.40 -2.23
CA SER A 150 5.05 44.98 -0.99
C SER A 150 4.76 43.96 0.11
N CYS A 151 5.79 43.32 0.64
CA CYS A 151 5.70 42.67 1.93
C CYS A 151 5.15 43.72 2.88
N GLY A 152 3.90 43.54 3.31
CA GLY A 152 3.14 44.53 4.05
C GLY A 152 3.94 45.00 5.26
N GLY A 153 4.58 46.16 5.11
CA GLY A 153 4.83 47.03 6.24
C GLY A 153 3.48 47.25 6.90
N SER A 154 3.38 47.00 8.20
CA SER A 154 2.16 47.30 8.93
C SER A 154 1.77 48.75 8.60
N LYS A 155 0.49 49.02 8.32
CA LYS A 155 -0.01 50.37 7.99
C LYS A 155 0.51 51.44 8.98
N LEU A 156 0.79 51.02 10.20
CA LEU A 156 1.40 51.80 11.28
C LEU A 156 2.84 52.24 10.95
N MET A 157 3.72 51.32 10.54
CA MET A 157 5.11 51.63 10.22
C MET A 157 5.24 52.47 8.95
N ASP A 158 4.38 52.21 7.96
CA ASP A 158 4.36 53.02 6.74
C ASP A 158 3.87 54.45 7.00
N LYS A 159 2.89 54.62 7.91
CA LYS A 159 2.45 55.94 8.36
C LYS A 159 3.55 56.65 9.16
N ALA A 160 4.17 55.97 10.12
CA ALA A 160 5.26 56.53 10.92
C ALA A 160 6.46 56.96 10.04
N ARG A 161 6.84 56.15 9.04
CA ARG A 161 7.89 56.51 8.08
C ARG A 161 7.51 57.75 7.25
N LYS A 162 6.26 57.83 6.79
CA LYS A 162 5.76 59.00 6.04
C LYS A 162 5.75 60.26 6.89
N GLU A 163 5.30 60.19 8.14
CA GLU A 163 5.29 61.34 9.04
C GLU A 163 6.69 61.78 9.45
N TYR A 164 7.59 60.84 9.71
CA TYR A 164 9.01 61.13 9.96
C TYR A 164 9.66 61.87 8.78
N MET A 165 9.43 61.41 7.54
CA MET A 165 9.95 62.12 6.35
C MET A 165 9.29 63.49 6.13
N LYS A 166 8.09 63.72 6.69
CA LYS A 166 7.36 64.99 6.58
C LYS A 166 7.69 65.97 7.72
N CYS A 167 8.39 65.54 8.78
CA CYS A 167 8.70 66.41 9.90
C CYS A 167 9.71 67.50 9.50
N LEU A 168 9.62 68.65 10.15
CA LEU A 168 10.39 69.84 9.78
C LEU A 168 11.90 69.61 9.94
N GLU A 169 12.31 68.89 10.99
CA GLU A 169 13.70 68.56 11.29
C GLU A 169 14.35 67.75 10.17
N VAL A 170 13.69 66.69 9.70
CA VAL A 170 14.21 65.83 8.62
C VAL A 170 14.29 66.59 7.30
N ARG A 171 13.29 67.43 6.98
CA ARG A 171 13.35 68.30 5.79
C ARG A 171 14.48 69.33 5.89
N ASN A 172 14.69 69.92 7.06
CA ASN A 172 15.77 70.89 7.28
C ASN A 172 17.14 70.24 7.14
N ILE A 173 17.33 69.04 7.68
CA ILE A 173 18.57 68.26 7.51
C ILE A 173 18.82 67.95 6.03
N GLN A 174 17.78 67.53 5.29
CA GLN A 174 17.88 67.24 3.86
C GLN A 174 18.21 68.51 3.05
N ALA A 175 17.58 69.64 3.37
CA ALA A 175 17.86 70.93 2.74
C ALA A 175 19.28 71.42 3.04
N MET A 176 19.77 71.24 4.27
CA MET A 176 21.16 71.56 4.64
C MET A 176 22.16 70.68 3.90
N LYS A 177 21.88 69.37 3.76
CA LYS A 177 22.71 68.46 2.96
C LYS A 177 22.76 68.86 1.48
N MET A 178 21.63 69.27 0.90
CA MET A 178 21.59 69.73 -0.48
C MET A 178 22.31 71.07 -0.68
N LYS A 179 22.16 72.02 0.25
CA LYS A 179 22.94 73.26 0.24
C LYS A 179 24.45 72.98 0.39
N ALA A 180 24.85 72.08 1.28
CA ALA A 180 26.26 71.68 1.43
C ALA A 180 26.83 71.03 0.16
N SER A 181 26.02 70.28 -0.61
CA SER A 181 26.45 69.75 -1.90
C SER A 181 26.55 70.80 -3.02
N VAL A 182 25.75 71.87 -2.96
CA VAL A 182 25.79 73.00 -3.92
C VAL A 182 26.98 73.94 -3.64
N PHE A 183 27.46 74.02 -2.40
CA PHE A 183 28.61 74.86 -2.01
C PHE A 183 29.99 74.20 -2.19
N LYS A 184 30.08 72.98 -2.73
CA LYS A 184 31.37 72.42 -3.18
C LYS A 184 31.80 73.12 -4.48
N LYS A 185 32.57 74.21 -4.35
CA LYS A 185 33.22 74.92 -5.47
C LYS A 185 33.97 73.96 -6.39
N PRO A 186 33.97 74.18 -7.72
CA PRO A 186 34.90 73.49 -8.61
C PRO A 186 36.35 73.83 -8.22
N ARG A 187 37.21 72.81 -8.12
CA ARG A 187 38.67 73.03 -8.04
C ARG A 187 39.14 73.52 -9.41
N SER A 188 39.20 74.83 -9.59
CA SER A 188 40.04 75.45 -10.61
C SER A 188 41.18 76.20 -9.90
N ILE A 189 42.42 75.87 -10.23
CA ILE A 189 43.55 76.80 -10.37
C ILE A 189 44.61 76.06 -11.22
N GLN A 190 44.88 76.63 -12.40
CA GLN A 190 46.08 76.39 -13.20
C GLN A 190 47.31 76.83 -12.40
N ALA A 191 48.44 76.14 -12.56
CA ALA A 191 49.75 76.74 -12.37
C ALA A 191 50.64 76.38 -13.57
N MET A 192 51.09 77.43 -14.27
CA MET A 192 51.95 77.39 -15.44
C MET A 192 53.41 77.07 -15.07
N LYS A 193 54.06 76.33 -15.97
CA LYS A 193 55.47 76.32 -16.42
C LYS A 193 56.57 77.02 -15.59
N ALA A 194 57.64 76.26 -15.35
CA ALA A 194 59.07 76.64 -15.40
C ALA A 194 59.86 75.29 -15.37
N PHE A 195 60.88 74.95 -16.17
CA PHE A 195 61.81 75.60 -17.10
C PHE A 195 61.95 74.71 -18.35
#